data_AF-A0A855KCC7-F1
#
_entry.id   AF-A0A855KCC7-F1
#
_cell.length_a   1.000
_cell.length_b   1.000
_cell.length_c   1.000
_cell.angle_alpha   90.00
_cell.angle_beta   90.00
_cell.angle_gamma   90.00
#
_symmetry.space_group_name_H-M   'P 1'
#
loop_
_entity.id
_entity.type
_entity.pdbx_description
1 polymer ?
#
loop_
_entity_poly.entity_id
_entity_poly.type
_entity_poly.pdbx_seq_one_letter_code
_entity_poly.pdbx_strand_id
1 'polypeptide(L)'
;MTTHLNIPTPKDGASQPVSGQPDSGLSLYTTSNFGGTGAQEMVSSRYALRVGEIDVLVISDGVLPLPTSTMSTNVDPADREAWFKDQYLGPDAFDWPLNVLVLRSGDQTILVDAGLGGQFPGFPRAGQFPKRLESAGIDLASVTDVVITHMHMDHIGGLLVDEVKNRLRPDVRIHVSATEVDFWATPDFTQTTMPTPVPDVLRSTAQQFMDAFHNQLKTFEDEYEVAPGVVVKLTGGHTPGGHNFYRASANLAQCVSARRDAGHPVRHSHSLIG
;
A
#
# COMPACT_ATOMS: atom_id res chain seq x y z
N MET A 1 48.55 15.72 20.13
CA MET A 1 48.29 15.35 21.54
C MET A 1 47.26 14.23 21.54
N THR A 2 47.74 13.02 21.81
CA THR A 2 46.96 11.80 21.97
C THR A 2 46.34 11.83 23.37
N THR A 3 45.07 11.45 23.52
CA THR A 3 44.51 11.19 24.86
C THR A 3 43.68 9.92 24.78
N HIS A 4 44.25 8.84 25.32
CA HIS A 4 43.54 7.61 25.68
C HIS A 4 42.74 7.85 26.95
N LEU A 5 41.52 7.32 27.02
CA LEU A 5 40.84 7.09 28.30
C LEU A 5 40.25 5.68 28.33
N ASN A 6 40.65 4.96 29.37
CA ASN A 6 40.39 3.56 29.68
C ASN A 6 38.93 3.28 30.04
N ILE A 7 38.49 2.09 29.63
CA ILE A 7 37.24 1.43 30.01
C ILE A 7 37.40 0.79 31.40
N PRO A 8 36.39 0.85 32.29
CA PRO A 8 36.21 -0.12 33.36
C PRO A 8 35.17 -1.18 32.98
N THR A 9 35.57 -2.45 33.00
CA THR A 9 34.69 -3.63 32.93
C THR A 9 33.90 -3.82 34.23
N PRO A 10 32.58 -4.07 34.20
CA PRO A 10 31.85 -4.52 35.38
C PRO A 10 32.07 -6.01 35.62
N LYS A 11 32.31 -6.33 36.89
CA LYS A 11 32.55 -7.67 37.46
C LYS A 11 31.26 -8.48 37.57
N ASP A 12 31.43 -9.79 37.50
CA ASP A 12 30.43 -10.82 37.83
C ASP A 12 29.80 -10.58 39.22
N GLY A 13 28.47 -10.57 39.25
CA GLY A 13 27.69 -10.49 40.48
C GLY A 13 26.34 -11.18 40.29
N ALA A 14 26.21 -12.39 40.85
CA ALA A 14 24.95 -13.11 40.91
C ALA A 14 23.97 -12.42 41.86
N SER A 15 22.73 -12.22 41.44
CA SER A 15 21.59 -11.96 42.34
C SER A 15 20.29 -12.54 41.75
N GLN A 16 19.49 -13.12 42.64
CA GLN A 16 18.30 -13.95 42.42
C GLN A 16 17.05 -13.15 41.97
N PRO A 17 15.98 -13.82 41.49
CA PRO A 17 14.94 -13.16 40.70
C PRO A 17 13.92 -12.43 41.58
N VAL A 18 13.55 -11.22 41.16
CA VAL A 18 12.36 -10.53 41.68
C VAL A 18 11.18 -10.91 40.82
N SER A 19 10.24 -11.64 41.41
CA SER A 19 8.97 -12.04 40.83
C SER A 19 7.96 -10.88 40.82
N GLY A 20 7.29 -10.68 39.68
CA GLY A 20 5.94 -10.12 39.64
C GLY A 20 5.78 -8.75 38.99
N GLN A 21 5.80 -8.72 37.65
CA GLN A 21 4.96 -7.80 36.87
C GLN A 21 4.37 -8.58 35.68
N PRO A 22 3.09 -8.36 35.33
CA PRO A 22 2.46 -9.08 34.24
C PRO A 22 3.07 -8.62 32.91
N ASP A 23 3.69 -9.56 32.19
CA ASP A 23 4.08 -9.38 30.80
C ASP A 23 2.86 -8.96 29.98
N SER A 24 2.81 -7.68 29.59
CA SER A 24 2.00 -7.27 28.44
C SER A 24 2.65 -7.89 27.21
N GLY A 25 2.26 -9.12 26.89
CA GLY A 25 2.81 -9.95 25.84
C GLY A 25 2.61 -9.40 24.43
N LEU A 26 3.28 -8.29 24.10
CA LEU A 26 3.72 -8.02 22.74
C LEU A 26 4.91 -8.94 22.45
N SER A 27 4.59 -10.21 22.15
CA SER A 27 5.53 -11.04 21.41
C SER A 27 5.70 -10.39 20.04
N LEU A 28 6.86 -9.79 19.81
CA LEU A 28 7.36 -9.49 18.46
C LEU A 28 7.45 -10.84 17.73
N TYR A 29 6.33 -11.27 17.17
CA TYR A 29 6.30 -12.36 16.20
C TYR A 29 7.01 -11.83 14.96
N THR A 30 8.34 -11.93 14.98
CA THR A 30 9.15 -11.90 13.77
C THR A 30 8.56 -12.97 12.86
N THR A 31 7.87 -12.55 11.81
CA THR A 31 7.51 -13.43 10.70
C THR A 31 8.82 -13.97 10.14
N SER A 32 9.22 -15.14 10.62
CA SER A 32 10.52 -15.78 10.41
C SER A 32 10.79 -16.18 8.95
N ASN A 33 9.88 -15.83 8.04
CA ASN A 33 9.93 -16.11 6.61
C ASN A 33 10.29 -14.89 5.74
N PHE A 34 10.70 -13.76 6.35
CA PHE A 34 11.17 -12.57 5.63
C PHE A 34 12.50 -12.11 6.22
N GLY A 35 13.62 -12.63 5.71
CA GLY A 35 14.95 -12.26 6.18
C GLY A 35 16.05 -12.61 5.18
N GLY A 36 16.52 -11.61 4.43
CA GLY A 36 17.74 -11.66 3.61
C GLY A 36 18.84 -10.73 4.17
N THR A 37 20.10 -11.06 3.94
CA THR A 37 21.31 -10.39 4.47
C THR A 37 21.75 -9.14 3.69
N GLY A 38 20.81 -8.41 3.09
CA GLY A 38 21.09 -7.16 2.35
C GLY A 38 21.20 -5.94 3.28
N ALA A 39 21.77 -4.84 2.78
CA ALA A 39 21.89 -3.57 3.50
C ALA A 39 20.54 -3.17 4.12
N GLN A 40 20.44 -3.27 5.44
CA GLN A 40 19.20 -3.02 6.17
C GLN A 40 18.96 -1.51 6.28
N GLU A 41 17.73 -1.11 5.94
CA GLU A 41 17.24 0.23 6.23
C GLU A 41 17.22 0.41 7.77
N MET A 42 17.77 1.51 8.28
CA MET A 42 17.88 1.80 9.72
C MET A 42 16.50 1.82 10.43
N VAL A 43 15.45 2.12 9.67
CA VAL A 43 14.05 2.02 10.10
C VAL A 43 13.32 1.19 9.04
N SER A 44 12.62 0.16 9.48
CA SER A 44 11.92 -0.75 8.56
C SER A 44 10.75 -0.03 7.88
N SER A 45 10.79 0.13 6.56
CA SER A 45 9.64 0.61 5.76
C SER A 45 8.58 -0.47 5.51
N ARG A 46 8.41 -1.38 6.47
CA ARG A 46 7.51 -2.52 6.38
C ARG A 46 6.90 -2.85 7.74
N TYR A 47 5.70 -3.43 7.71
CA TYR A 47 4.99 -3.88 8.90
C TYR A 47 4.37 -5.24 8.64
N ALA A 48 4.76 -6.23 9.43
CA ALA A 48 4.29 -7.61 9.30
C ALA A 48 3.18 -7.88 10.31
N LEU A 49 2.12 -8.55 9.86
CA LEU A 49 1.03 -9.02 10.70
C LEU A 49 0.46 -10.32 10.13
N ARG A 50 -0.33 -11.03 10.95
CA ARG A 50 -1.09 -12.20 10.52
C ARG A 50 -2.58 -11.92 10.68
N VAL A 51 -3.36 -12.27 9.67
CA VAL A 51 -4.83 -12.19 9.67
C VAL A 51 -5.38 -13.58 9.42
N GLY A 52 -5.84 -14.25 10.48
CA GLY A 52 -6.16 -15.69 10.41
C GLY A 52 -4.94 -16.51 10.00
N GLU A 53 -5.05 -17.26 8.91
CA GLU A 53 -3.96 -18.07 8.34
C GLU A 53 -3.11 -17.33 7.28
N ILE A 54 -3.38 -16.04 7.06
CA ILE A 54 -2.72 -15.25 6.01
C ILE A 54 -1.61 -14.42 6.64
N ASP A 55 -0.38 -14.61 6.16
CA ASP A 55 0.71 -13.69 6.46
C ASP A 55 0.55 -12.44 5.59
N VAL A 56 0.60 -11.27 6.22
CA VAL A 56 0.47 -9.96 5.57
C VAL A 56 1.73 -9.15 5.85
N LEU A 57 2.31 -8.59 4.79
CA LEU A 57 3.39 -7.64 4.89
C LEU A 57 2.99 -6.35 4.20
N VAL A 58 2.85 -5.28 4.98
CA VAL A 58 2.70 -3.93 4.45
C VAL A 58 4.09 -3.43 4.08
N ILE A 59 4.25 -2.90 2.87
CA ILE A 59 5.50 -2.28 2.40
C ILE A 59 5.17 -0.89 1.90
N SER A 60 5.88 0.11 2.40
CA SER A 60 5.72 1.46 1.89
C SER A 60 6.31 1.56 0.48
N ASP A 61 5.58 2.14 -0.47
CA ASP A 61 6.14 2.60 -1.75
C ASP A 61 6.81 3.98 -1.60
N GLY A 62 6.54 4.65 -0.49
CA GLY A 62 7.04 5.97 -0.18
C GLY A 62 5.90 6.94 0.07
N VAL A 63 6.09 8.19 -0.32
CA VAL A 63 5.16 9.29 -0.05
C VAL A 63 4.98 10.17 -1.27
N LEU A 64 3.72 10.45 -1.58
CA LEU A 64 3.26 11.29 -2.67
C LEU A 64 2.81 12.65 -2.10
N PRO A 65 3.57 13.73 -2.30
CA PRO A 65 3.11 15.06 -1.90
C PRO A 65 1.87 15.45 -2.71
N LEU A 66 0.78 15.79 -2.01
CA LEU A 66 -0.47 16.23 -2.62
C LEU A 66 -0.86 17.60 -2.09
N PRO A 67 -1.40 18.50 -2.94
CA PRO A 67 -2.01 19.73 -2.45
C PRO A 67 -3.17 19.40 -1.51
N THR A 68 -3.32 20.12 -0.40
CA THR A 68 -4.47 19.93 0.52
C THR A 68 -5.80 20.12 -0.19
N SER A 69 -5.82 20.92 -1.26
CA SER A 69 -6.99 21.18 -2.10
C SER A 69 -7.59 19.94 -2.78
N THR A 70 -6.81 18.86 -2.93
CA THR A 70 -7.30 17.60 -3.50
C THR A 70 -8.07 16.76 -2.49
N MET A 71 -8.03 17.12 -1.21
CA MET A 71 -8.75 16.45 -0.14
C MET A 71 -10.00 17.23 0.26
N SER A 72 -11.03 16.50 0.69
CA SER A 72 -12.29 17.06 1.20
C SER A 72 -12.85 18.16 0.27
N THR A 73 -13.00 17.84 -1.01
CA THR A 73 -13.40 18.80 -2.06
C THR A 73 -14.82 19.35 -1.87
N ASN A 74 -15.58 18.78 -0.94
CA ASN A 74 -16.95 19.14 -0.60
C ASN A 74 -17.09 20.04 0.64
N VAL A 75 -15.98 20.49 1.25
CA VAL A 75 -16.02 21.41 2.41
C VAL A 75 -15.49 22.80 2.08
N ASP A 76 -15.83 23.78 2.92
CA ASP A 76 -15.30 25.14 2.79
C ASP A 76 -13.76 25.13 2.91
N PRO A 77 -13.02 25.88 2.06
CA PRO A 77 -11.56 25.96 2.13
C PRO A 77 -11.02 26.34 3.51
N ALA A 78 -11.70 27.21 4.26
CA ALA A 78 -11.26 27.65 5.58
C ALA A 78 -11.39 26.52 6.63
N ASP A 79 -12.47 25.74 6.57
CA ASP A 79 -12.66 24.58 7.44
C ASP A 79 -11.61 23.51 7.17
N ARG A 80 -11.28 23.29 5.89
CA ARG A 80 -10.21 22.37 5.49
C ARG A 80 -8.86 22.84 6.02
N GLU A 81 -8.50 24.11 5.82
CA GLU A 81 -7.24 24.66 6.30
C GLU A 81 -7.11 24.54 7.83
N ALA A 82 -8.18 24.90 8.56
CA ALA A 82 -8.23 24.76 10.01
C ALA A 82 -8.01 23.31 10.44
N TRP A 83 -8.64 22.35 9.76
CA TRP A 83 -8.45 20.93 10.07
C TRP A 83 -7.01 20.46 9.82
N PHE A 84 -6.40 20.78 8.66
CA PHE A 84 -5.02 20.39 8.38
C PHE A 84 -4.05 20.98 9.41
N LYS A 85 -4.28 22.24 9.81
CA LYS A 85 -3.52 22.91 10.88
C LYS A 85 -3.67 22.17 12.22
N ASP A 86 -4.88 21.80 12.60
CA ASP A 86 -5.17 21.06 13.84
C ASP A 86 -4.55 19.65 13.84
N GLN A 87 -4.31 19.07 12.66
CA GLN A 87 -3.56 17.82 12.50
C GLN A 87 -2.04 18.02 12.40
N TYR A 88 -1.54 19.23 12.62
CA TYR A 88 -0.12 19.58 12.48
C TYR A 88 0.44 19.33 11.07
N LEU A 89 -0.40 19.42 10.05
CA LEU A 89 -0.02 19.32 8.64
C LEU A 89 0.16 20.70 8.01
N GLY A 90 0.91 20.75 6.91
CA GLY A 90 1.11 21.98 6.15
C GLY A 90 -0.19 22.49 5.51
N PRO A 91 -0.35 23.82 5.34
CA PRO A 91 -1.58 24.39 4.79
C PRO A 91 -1.77 24.07 3.30
N ASP A 92 -0.67 23.98 2.54
CA ASP A 92 -0.71 23.90 1.08
C ASP A 92 -0.61 22.46 0.56
N ALA A 93 0.17 21.61 1.24
CA ALA A 93 0.42 20.25 0.82
C ALA A 93 0.72 19.33 2.01
N PHE A 94 0.53 18.04 1.78
CA PHE A 94 0.80 17.00 2.75
C PHE A 94 1.37 15.75 2.07
N ASP A 95 2.06 14.93 2.85
CA ASP A 95 2.68 13.70 2.38
C ASP A 95 1.69 12.54 2.44
N TRP A 96 1.18 12.11 1.29
CA TRP A 96 0.29 10.95 1.19
C TRP A 96 1.11 9.64 1.20
N PRO A 97 1.01 8.80 2.24
CA PRO A 97 1.74 7.54 2.30
C PRO A 97 1.16 6.49 1.33
N LEU A 98 2.00 6.03 0.42
CA LEU A 98 1.71 4.93 -0.49
C LEU A 98 2.20 3.60 0.10
N ASN A 99 1.35 2.57 0.07
CA ASN A 99 1.72 1.24 0.54
C ASN A 99 1.19 0.18 -0.42
N VAL A 100 1.99 -0.86 -0.60
CA VAL A 100 1.60 -2.12 -1.23
C VAL A 100 1.53 -3.20 -0.16
N LEU A 101 0.79 -4.28 -0.41
CA LEU A 101 0.75 -5.43 0.48
C LEU A 101 1.34 -6.65 -0.20
N VAL A 102 2.02 -7.50 0.55
CA VAL A 102 2.31 -8.88 0.16
C VAL A 102 1.55 -9.81 1.08
N LEU A 103 0.70 -10.65 0.48
CA LEU A 103 -0.06 -11.67 1.18
C LEU A 103 0.54 -13.03 0.84
N ARG A 104 0.68 -13.90 1.84
CA ARG A 104 0.95 -15.33 1.60
C ARG A 104 -0.23 -16.15 2.12
N SER A 105 -0.80 -16.95 1.23
CA SER A 105 -1.87 -17.89 1.56
C SER A 105 -1.77 -19.13 0.69
N GLY A 106 -1.71 -20.31 1.32
CA GLY A 106 -1.41 -21.56 0.62
C GLY A 106 -0.11 -21.45 -0.17
N ASP A 107 -0.15 -21.81 -1.45
CA ASP A 107 0.99 -21.74 -2.36
C ASP A 107 1.12 -20.38 -3.08
N GLN A 108 0.27 -19.39 -2.74
CA GLN A 108 0.22 -18.11 -3.44
C GLN A 108 0.96 -17.02 -2.67
N THR A 109 1.73 -16.23 -3.43
CA THR A 109 2.32 -14.96 -2.99
C THR A 109 1.68 -13.85 -3.80
N ILE A 110 0.86 -13.05 -3.14
CA ILE A 110 -0.04 -12.09 -3.77
C ILE A 110 0.47 -10.68 -3.48
N LEU A 111 0.74 -9.90 -4.52
CA LEU A 111 1.05 -8.48 -4.41
C LEU A 111 -0.25 -7.67 -4.57
N VAL A 112 -0.58 -6.83 -3.60
CA VAL A 112 -1.71 -5.88 -3.70
C VAL A 112 -1.17 -4.52 -4.06
N ASP A 113 -1.53 -4.06 -5.26
CA ASP A 113 -0.99 -2.87 -5.91
C ASP A 113 0.54 -2.88 -6.06
N ALA A 114 1.06 -1.95 -6.84
CA ALA A 114 2.47 -1.84 -7.18
C ALA A 114 3.01 -0.41 -7.06
N GLY A 115 2.32 0.46 -6.32
CA GLY A 115 2.80 1.81 -6.09
C GLY A 115 2.91 2.66 -7.37
N LEU A 116 3.62 3.78 -7.23
CA LEU A 116 3.70 4.81 -8.27
C LEU A 116 4.66 4.48 -9.41
N GLY A 117 5.75 3.79 -9.11
CA GLY A 117 6.87 3.61 -10.06
C GLY A 117 7.78 4.85 -10.17
N GLY A 118 8.88 4.69 -10.91
CA GLY A 118 9.96 5.70 -11.02
C GLY A 118 9.82 6.68 -12.18
N GLN A 119 8.82 6.49 -13.05
CA GLN A 119 8.61 7.26 -14.29
C GLN A 119 8.02 8.66 -14.07
N PHE A 120 7.68 9.02 -12.83
CA PHE A 120 7.07 10.30 -12.49
C PHE A 120 8.08 11.21 -11.75
N PRO A 121 8.86 12.05 -12.46
CA PRO A 121 9.99 12.79 -11.88
C PRO A 121 9.60 13.79 -10.79
N GLY A 122 8.32 14.20 -10.73
CA GLY A 122 7.80 15.07 -9.67
C GLY A 122 7.70 14.40 -8.30
N PHE A 123 7.88 13.08 -8.21
CA PHE A 123 7.63 12.31 -7.00
C PHE A 123 8.85 11.45 -6.59
N PRO A 124 10.01 12.06 -6.30
CA PRO A 124 11.27 11.35 -6.09
C PRO A 124 11.31 10.47 -4.83
N ARG A 125 10.30 10.58 -3.95
CA ARG A 125 10.19 9.81 -2.71
C ARG A 125 9.19 8.66 -2.79
N ALA A 126 8.64 8.37 -3.97
CA ALA A 126 7.76 7.23 -4.25
C ALA A 126 8.49 6.20 -5.14
N GLY A 127 7.81 5.11 -5.53
CA GLY A 127 8.40 4.06 -6.37
C GLY A 127 9.43 3.20 -5.64
N GLN A 128 9.43 3.19 -4.30
CA GLN A 128 10.42 2.46 -3.49
C GLN A 128 10.05 1.00 -3.24
N PHE A 129 8.82 0.57 -3.57
CA PHE A 129 8.37 -0.78 -3.23
C PHE A 129 9.25 -1.92 -3.77
N PRO A 130 9.85 -1.88 -4.99
CA PRO A 130 10.63 -3.02 -5.50
C PRO A 130 11.90 -3.25 -4.67
N LYS A 131 12.59 -2.15 -4.33
CA LYS A 131 13.78 -2.19 -3.46
C LYS A 131 13.43 -2.67 -2.05
N ARG A 132 12.26 -2.29 -1.54
CA ARG A 132 11.80 -2.68 -0.19
C ARG A 132 11.27 -4.12 -0.12
N LEU A 133 10.73 -4.65 -1.22
CA LEU A 133 10.47 -6.08 -1.38
C LEU A 133 11.76 -6.89 -1.33
N GLU A 134 12.77 -6.47 -2.10
CA GLU A 134 14.07 -7.14 -2.14
C GLU A 134 14.75 -7.12 -0.77
N SER A 135 14.72 -5.99 -0.05
CA SER A 135 15.24 -5.92 1.32
C SER A 135 14.43 -6.73 2.35
N ALA A 136 13.20 -7.10 2.02
CA ALA A 136 12.38 -8.07 2.75
C ALA A 136 12.63 -9.53 2.34
N GLY A 137 13.53 -9.78 1.38
CA GLY A 137 13.81 -11.11 0.86
C GLY A 137 12.68 -11.65 -0.01
N ILE A 138 11.87 -10.77 -0.60
CA ILE A 138 10.78 -11.14 -1.52
C ILE A 138 11.26 -10.85 -2.93
N ASP A 139 11.40 -11.92 -3.71
CA ASP A 139 11.68 -11.77 -5.13
C ASP A 139 10.38 -11.56 -5.91
N LEU A 140 10.38 -10.60 -6.84
CA LEU A 140 9.23 -10.34 -7.72
C LEU A 140 8.88 -11.56 -8.57
N ALA A 141 9.85 -12.41 -8.91
CA ALA A 141 9.60 -13.65 -9.64
C ALA A 141 8.79 -14.68 -8.83
N SER A 142 8.75 -14.55 -7.49
CA SER A 142 7.94 -15.40 -6.62
C SER A 142 6.46 -14.99 -6.54
N VAL A 143 6.13 -13.77 -6.99
CA VAL A 143 4.75 -13.25 -6.96
C VAL A 143 3.91 -14.04 -7.96
N THR A 144 2.94 -14.79 -7.44
CA THR A 144 2.02 -15.63 -8.23
C THR A 144 0.87 -14.83 -8.80
N ASP A 145 0.42 -13.83 -8.02
CA ASP A 145 -0.78 -13.05 -8.28
C ASP A 145 -0.53 -11.58 -7.96
N VAL A 146 -1.13 -10.70 -8.74
CA VAL A 146 -1.23 -9.27 -8.43
C VAL A 146 -2.71 -8.93 -8.31
N VAL A 147 -3.13 -8.26 -7.25
CA VAL A 147 -4.48 -7.72 -7.11
C VAL A 147 -4.39 -6.21 -7.25
N ILE A 148 -5.13 -5.65 -8.20
CA ILE A 148 -5.22 -4.22 -8.43
C ILE A 148 -6.49 -3.69 -7.79
N THR A 149 -6.34 -2.76 -6.84
CA THR A 149 -7.48 -2.11 -6.18
C THR A 149 -8.23 -1.18 -7.12
N HIS A 150 -7.49 -0.41 -7.92
CA HIS A 150 -7.96 0.43 -9.01
C HIS A 150 -6.77 0.86 -9.88
N MET A 151 -7.00 1.32 -11.12
CA MET A 151 -5.95 1.54 -12.12
C MET A 151 -5.41 2.98 -12.13
N HIS A 152 -5.26 3.59 -10.97
CA HIS A 152 -4.54 4.86 -10.85
C HIS A 152 -3.01 4.67 -10.91
N MET A 153 -2.32 5.75 -11.31
CA MET A 153 -0.86 5.72 -11.45
C MET A 153 -0.12 5.30 -10.17
N ASP A 154 -0.64 5.65 -8.99
CA ASP A 154 -0.08 5.29 -7.68
C ASP A 154 -0.32 3.84 -7.26
N HIS A 155 -1.00 3.05 -8.09
CA HIS A 155 -1.33 1.65 -7.86
C HIS A 155 -0.78 0.73 -8.95
N ILE A 156 -0.88 1.12 -10.22
CA ILE A 156 -0.39 0.31 -11.36
C ILE A 156 0.93 0.82 -11.93
N GLY A 157 1.38 2.02 -11.56
CA GLY A 157 2.53 2.68 -12.17
C GLY A 157 3.82 1.89 -11.99
N GLY A 158 4.03 1.25 -10.85
CA GLY A 158 5.21 0.42 -10.64
C GLY A 158 5.28 -0.81 -11.54
N LEU A 159 4.16 -1.34 -12.04
CA LEU A 159 4.17 -2.47 -12.98
C LEU A 159 4.64 -2.08 -14.39
N LEU A 160 4.64 -0.79 -14.71
CA LEU A 160 5.11 -0.25 -15.99
C LEU A 160 6.60 0.04 -16.01
N VAL A 161 7.27 -0.05 -14.86
CA VAL A 161 8.72 0.06 -14.75
C VAL A 161 9.36 -1.21 -15.29
N ASP A 162 10.25 -1.11 -16.27
CA ASP A 162 10.88 -2.26 -16.93
C ASP A 162 11.58 -3.21 -15.94
N GLU A 163 12.25 -2.66 -14.92
CA GLU A 163 12.90 -3.46 -13.89
C GLU A 163 11.92 -4.28 -13.06
N VAL A 164 10.68 -3.81 -12.89
CA VAL A 164 9.62 -4.56 -12.18
C VAL A 164 8.98 -5.55 -13.14
N LYS A 165 8.51 -5.06 -14.30
CA LYS A 165 7.80 -5.86 -15.32
C LYS A 165 8.60 -7.09 -15.74
N ASN A 166 9.89 -6.92 -16.01
CA ASN A 166 10.75 -8.00 -16.49
C ASN A 166 11.14 -9.02 -15.40
N ARG A 167 10.91 -8.69 -14.12
CA ARG A 167 11.17 -9.59 -12.99
C ARG A 167 9.93 -10.37 -12.54
N LEU A 168 8.74 -9.99 -12.99
CA LEU A 168 7.53 -10.77 -12.76
C LEU A 168 7.61 -12.09 -13.53
N ARG A 169 7.00 -13.12 -12.98
CA ARG A 169 6.86 -14.41 -13.68
C ARG A 169 6.01 -14.24 -14.95
N PRO A 170 6.30 -14.95 -16.05
CA PRO A 170 5.55 -14.81 -17.31
C PRO A 170 4.06 -15.14 -17.22
N ASP A 171 3.70 -16.03 -16.30
CA ASP A 171 2.34 -16.52 -16.04
C ASP A 171 1.68 -15.86 -14.81
N VAL A 172 2.16 -14.68 -14.41
CA VAL A 172 1.54 -13.91 -13.31
C VAL A 172 0.08 -13.63 -13.64
N ARG A 173 -0.80 -13.82 -12.66
CA ARG A 173 -2.24 -13.54 -12.80
C ARG A 173 -2.53 -12.18 -12.19
N ILE A 174 -3.14 -11.28 -12.96
CA ILE A 174 -3.45 -9.94 -12.48
C ILE A 174 -4.97 -9.80 -12.33
N HIS A 175 -5.42 -9.70 -11.09
CA HIS A 175 -6.83 -9.66 -10.72
C HIS A 175 -7.30 -8.21 -10.57
N VAL A 176 -8.36 -7.85 -11.28
CA VAL A 176 -8.94 -6.50 -11.29
C VAL A 176 -10.42 -6.59 -11.60
N SER A 177 -11.26 -5.67 -11.10
CA SER A 177 -12.69 -5.75 -11.40
C SER A 177 -12.95 -5.47 -12.88
N ALA A 178 -13.95 -6.15 -13.47
CA ALA A 178 -14.37 -5.92 -14.84
C ALA A 178 -14.83 -4.47 -15.05
N THR A 179 -15.55 -3.91 -14.06
CA THR A 179 -15.98 -2.50 -14.05
C THR A 179 -14.81 -1.53 -14.13
N GLU A 180 -13.68 -1.82 -13.48
CA GLU A 180 -12.49 -0.97 -13.55
C GLU A 180 -11.89 -1.02 -14.97
N VAL A 181 -11.74 -2.21 -15.54
CA VAL A 181 -11.24 -2.38 -16.91
C VAL A 181 -12.12 -1.65 -17.93
N ASP A 182 -13.44 -1.78 -17.81
CA ASP A 182 -14.40 -1.12 -18.70
C ASP A 182 -14.33 0.41 -18.58
N PHE A 183 -14.23 0.94 -17.35
CA PHE A 183 -14.09 2.38 -17.14
C PHE A 183 -12.80 2.91 -17.78
N TRP A 184 -11.67 2.23 -17.61
CA TRP A 184 -10.39 2.70 -18.15
C TRP A 184 -10.21 2.47 -19.64
N ALA A 185 -11.06 1.69 -20.30
CA ALA A 185 -11.11 1.62 -21.75
C ALA A 185 -11.58 2.95 -22.38
N THR A 186 -12.52 3.64 -21.74
CA THR A 186 -13.03 4.96 -22.17
C THR A 186 -13.34 5.86 -20.98
N PRO A 187 -12.32 6.33 -20.23
CA PRO A 187 -12.55 7.04 -18.98
C PRO A 187 -13.25 8.38 -19.23
N ASP A 188 -14.29 8.64 -18.43
CA ASP A 188 -15.03 9.89 -18.42
C ASP A 188 -14.75 10.64 -17.11
N PHE A 189 -14.13 11.82 -17.23
CA PHE A 189 -13.84 12.71 -16.11
C PHE A 189 -14.68 13.99 -16.16
N THR A 190 -15.71 14.06 -17.00
CA THR A 190 -16.56 15.26 -17.12
C THR A 190 -17.28 15.61 -15.83
N GLN A 191 -17.50 14.62 -14.96
CA GLN A 191 -18.09 14.79 -13.63
C GLN A 191 -17.05 14.87 -12.51
N THR A 192 -15.75 14.96 -12.84
CA THR A 192 -14.67 14.99 -11.87
C THR A 192 -13.89 16.30 -11.95
N THR A 193 -13.59 16.90 -10.80
CA THR A 193 -12.68 18.06 -10.73
C THR A 193 -11.29 17.58 -10.36
N MET A 194 -10.35 17.66 -11.29
CA MET A 194 -8.94 17.32 -11.07
C MET A 194 -8.04 18.39 -11.73
N PRO A 195 -6.94 18.79 -11.08
CA PRO A 195 -6.00 19.72 -11.69
C PRO A 195 -5.30 19.08 -12.88
N THR A 196 -5.10 19.85 -13.95
CA THR A 196 -4.19 19.46 -15.05
C THR A 196 -2.76 19.32 -14.51
N PRO A 197 -1.99 18.28 -14.89
CA PRO A 197 -2.25 17.29 -15.95
C PRO A 197 -2.82 15.93 -15.46
N VAL A 198 -3.37 15.85 -14.24
CA VAL A 198 -3.74 14.58 -13.60
C VAL A 198 -4.63 13.68 -14.48
N PRO A 199 -5.73 14.15 -15.11
CA PRO A 199 -6.56 13.30 -15.94
C PRO A 199 -5.80 12.59 -17.06
N ASP A 200 -4.92 13.32 -17.78
CA ASP A 200 -4.17 12.77 -18.91
C ASP A 200 -3.13 11.74 -18.46
N VAL A 201 -2.50 11.99 -17.30
CA VAL A 201 -1.57 11.03 -16.67
C VAL A 201 -2.31 9.75 -16.30
N LEU A 202 -3.50 9.85 -15.71
CA LEU A 202 -4.30 8.68 -15.36
C LEU A 202 -4.72 7.89 -16.62
N ARG A 203 -5.24 8.57 -17.66
CA ARG A 203 -5.60 7.94 -18.94
C ARG A 203 -4.43 7.18 -19.55
N SER A 204 -3.30 7.86 -19.70
CA SER A 204 -2.11 7.30 -20.36
C SER A 204 -1.50 6.15 -19.57
N THR A 205 -1.52 6.21 -18.23
CA THR A 205 -1.00 5.14 -17.37
C THR A 205 -1.89 3.89 -17.43
N ALA A 206 -3.20 4.07 -17.33
CA ALA A 206 -4.16 2.97 -17.44
C ALA A 206 -4.11 2.29 -18.82
N GLN A 207 -4.03 3.07 -19.90
CA GLN A 207 -3.88 2.53 -21.25
C GLN A 207 -2.60 1.70 -21.41
N GLN A 208 -1.44 2.23 -20.97
CA GLN A 208 -0.17 1.51 -21.03
C GLN A 208 -0.21 0.20 -20.23
N PHE A 209 -0.89 0.20 -19.09
CA PHE A 209 -1.07 -1.02 -18.30
C PHE A 209 -1.93 -2.05 -19.04
N MET A 210 -3.05 -1.64 -19.63
CA MET A 210 -3.88 -2.54 -20.45
C MET A 210 -3.09 -3.11 -21.63
N ASP A 211 -2.34 -2.27 -22.35
CA ASP A 211 -1.52 -2.71 -23.48
C ASP A 211 -0.46 -3.73 -23.03
N ALA A 212 0.19 -3.48 -21.90
CA ALA A 212 1.25 -4.32 -21.38
C ALA A 212 0.76 -5.65 -20.80
N PHE A 213 -0.43 -5.68 -20.16
CA PHE A 213 -0.85 -6.79 -19.30
C PHE A 213 -2.19 -7.44 -19.68
N HIS A 214 -2.84 -7.05 -20.77
CA HIS A 214 -4.16 -7.60 -21.17
C HIS A 214 -4.22 -9.14 -21.16
N ASN A 215 -3.15 -9.83 -21.52
CA ASN A 215 -3.10 -11.31 -21.54
C ASN A 215 -3.02 -11.95 -20.15
N GLN A 216 -2.56 -11.20 -19.14
CA GLN A 216 -2.43 -11.65 -17.76
C GLN A 216 -3.66 -11.32 -16.91
N LEU A 217 -4.59 -10.49 -17.42
CA LEU A 217 -5.76 -10.06 -16.66
C LEU A 217 -6.73 -11.22 -16.36
N LYS A 218 -7.21 -11.22 -15.12
CA LYS A 218 -8.30 -12.06 -14.60
C LYS A 218 -9.33 -11.13 -14.00
N THR A 219 -10.39 -10.86 -14.75
CA THR A 219 -11.45 -9.94 -14.30
C THR A 219 -12.45 -10.64 -13.40
N PHE A 220 -13.07 -9.87 -12.49
CA PHE A 220 -14.17 -10.31 -11.64
C PHE A 220 -15.27 -9.25 -11.56
N GLU A 221 -16.51 -9.66 -11.29
CA GLU A 221 -17.68 -8.77 -11.32
C GLU A 221 -18.05 -8.18 -9.95
N ASP A 222 -18.01 -8.99 -8.89
CA ASP A 222 -18.36 -8.56 -7.53
C ASP A 222 -17.38 -9.16 -6.53
N GLU A 223 -17.71 -10.29 -5.91
CA GLU A 223 -16.86 -11.01 -4.97
C GLU A 223 -16.11 -12.17 -5.66
N TYR A 224 -14.81 -12.30 -5.38
CA TYR A 224 -13.95 -13.32 -5.98
C TYR A 224 -12.86 -13.79 -5.02
N GLU A 225 -12.68 -15.11 -4.89
CA GLU A 225 -11.62 -15.70 -4.07
C GLU A 225 -10.35 -15.89 -4.93
N VAL A 226 -9.33 -15.09 -4.64
CA VAL A 226 -8.03 -15.10 -5.34
C VAL A 226 -7.16 -16.26 -4.86
N ALA A 227 -7.21 -16.53 -3.56
CA ALA A 227 -6.47 -17.58 -2.85
C ALA A 227 -7.27 -18.00 -1.61
N PRO A 228 -6.96 -19.14 -0.96
CA PRO A 228 -7.67 -19.56 0.25
C PRO A 228 -7.78 -18.44 1.30
N GLY A 229 -8.99 -17.98 1.59
CA GLY A 229 -9.24 -16.89 2.55
C GLY A 229 -8.84 -15.48 2.08
N VAL A 230 -8.41 -15.33 0.82
CA VAL A 230 -8.13 -14.03 0.18
C VAL A 230 -9.26 -13.75 -0.79
N VAL A 231 -10.31 -13.12 -0.29
CA VAL A 231 -11.50 -12.74 -1.07
C VAL A 231 -11.44 -11.25 -1.37
N VAL A 232 -11.46 -10.90 -2.65
CA VAL A 232 -11.65 -9.53 -3.15
C VAL A 232 -13.13 -9.28 -3.42
N LYS A 233 -13.57 -8.04 -3.22
CA LYS A 233 -14.96 -7.65 -3.50
C LYS A 233 -15.03 -6.19 -3.92
N LEU A 234 -15.78 -5.93 -4.97
CA LEU A 234 -16.08 -4.60 -5.50
C LEU A 234 -16.88 -3.74 -4.49
N THR A 235 -16.45 -2.49 -4.29
CA THR A 235 -17.22 -1.50 -3.51
C THR A 235 -17.68 -0.28 -4.30
N GLY A 236 -17.00 0.04 -5.41
CA GLY A 236 -17.14 1.33 -6.10
C GLY A 236 -16.83 2.53 -5.20
N GLY A 237 -17.01 3.73 -5.75
CA GLY A 237 -16.79 5.01 -5.07
C GLY A 237 -15.66 5.80 -5.72
N HIS A 238 -14.47 5.74 -5.14
CA HIS A 238 -13.26 6.44 -5.61
C HIS A 238 -12.97 6.25 -7.11
N THR A 239 -13.13 5.02 -7.63
CA THR A 239 -13.32 4.73 -9.06
C THR A 239 -14.56 3.85 -9.23
N PRO A 240 -15.18 3.78 -10.43
CA PRO A 240 -16.35 2.93 -10.64
C PRO A 240 -16.10 1.47 -10.28
N GLY A 241 -14.89 0.96 -10.50
CA GLY A 241 -14.49 -0.41 -10.21
C GLY A 241 -13.69 -0.61 -8.91
N GLY A 242 -13.42 0.45 -8.13
CA GLY A 242 -12.51 0.40 -6.98
C GLY A 242 -13.21 0.51 -5.62
N HIS A 243 -13.18 -0.55 -4.81
CA HIS A 243 -12.17 -0.89 -3.78
C HIS A 243 -12.20 -2.42 -3.64
N ASN A 244 -11.13 -3.04 -3.13
CA ASN A 244 -11.10 -4.47 -2.84
C ASN A 244 -11.04 -4.73 -1.33
N PHE A 245 -11.96 -5.57 -0.84
CA PHE A 245 -11.89 -6.15 0.50
C PHE A 245 -10.90 -7.31 0.58
N TYR A 246 -10.48 -7.67 1.80
CA TYR A 246 -9.80 -8.94 2.11
C TYR A 246 -10.49 -9.55 3.33
N ARG A 247 -11.01 -10.77 3.20
CA ARG A 247 -11.66 -11.49 4.31
C ARG A 247 -10.93 -12.79 4.64
N ALA A 248 -10.05 -12.76 5.64
CA ALA A 248 -9.59 -13.98 6.31
C ALA A 248 -10.70 -14.53 7.23
N SER A 249 -10.89 -15.84 7.29
CA SER A 249 -12.09 -16.45 7.83
C SER A 249 -12.25 -16.47 9.37
N ALA A 250 -13.51 -16.69 9.76
CA ALA A 250 -14.15 -17.00 11.05
C ALA A 250 -14.15 -15.99 12.22
N ASN A 251 -13.10 -15.21 12.49
CA ASN A 251 -13.12 -14.25 13.60
C ASN A 251 -12.58 -12.88 13.19
N LEU A 252 -13.47 -12.04 12.64
CA LEU A 252 -13.50 -10.56 12.66
C LEU A 252 -12.16 -9.78 12.65
N ALA A 253 -11.15 -10.24 11.91
CA ALA A 253 -9.99 -9.42 11.57
C ALA A 253 -10.19 -8.84 10.16
N GLN A 254 -10.68 -7.61 10.11
CA GLN A 254 -10.93 -6.87 8.88
C GLN A 254 -9.71 -5.99 8.59
N CYS A 255 -8.94 -6.30 7.54
CA CYS A 255 -7.88 -5.42 7.07
C CYS A 255 -8.41 -4.68 5.82
N VAL A 256 -8.94 -3.48 6.02
CA VAL A 256 -9.48 -2.67 4.94
C VAL A 256 -8.33 -1.89 4.29
N SER A 257 -8.02 -2.18 3.02
CA SER A 257 -7.27 -1.25 2.17
C SER A 257 -8.20 -0.14 1.67
N ALA A 258 -8.79 0.63 2.59
CA ALA A 258 -9.60 1.81 2.28
C ALA A 258 -8.83 3.05 2.73
N ARG A 259 -7.72 3.37 2.07
CA ARG A 259 -7.06 4.65 2.36
C ARG A 259 -7.63 5.82 1.58
N ARG A 260 -8.32 5.61 0.44
CA ARG A 260 -8.92 6.75 -0.29
C ARG A 260 -10.27 7.19 0.25
N ASP A 261 -11.14 6.27 0.68
CA ASP A 261 -12.48 6.67 1.17
C ASP A 261 -12.63 6.75 2.70
N ALA A 262 -11.83 6.01 3.49
CA ALA A 262 -11.96 5.98 4.96
C ALA A 262 -10.96 6.87 5.73
N GLY A 263 -10.24 7.77 5.04
CA GLY A 263 -9.24 8.63 5.67
C GLY A 263 -9.61 10.11 5.59
N HIS A 264 -10.53 10.61 6.43
CA HIS A 264 -10.36 11.88 7.18
C HIS A 264 -11.59 12.23 8.05
N PRO A 265 -11.41 12.60 9.35
CA PRO A 265 -12.47 13.03 10.26
C PRO A 265 -13.32 14.22 9.78
N VAL A 266 -12.83 15.04 8.84
CA VAL A 266 -13.61 16.13 8.25
C VAL A 266 -14.92 15.64 7.62
N ARG A 267 -14.89 14.46 6.97
CA ARG A 267 -16.07 13.83 6.38
C ARG A 267 -17.03 13.28 7.42
N HIS A 268 -16.54 12.85 8.58
CA HIS A 268 -17.40 12.30 9.64
C HIS A 268 -18.29 13.35 10.31
N SER A 269 -17.83 14.60 10.40
CA SER A 269 -18.62 15.71 10.95
C SER A 269 -19.71 16.25 10.02
N HIS A 270 -19.64 15.97 8.71
CA HIS A 270 -20.52 16.56 7.69
C HIS A 270 -21.09 15.54 6.70
N SER A 271 -21.21 14.26 7.11
CA SER A 271 -21.86 13.23 6.29
C SER A 271 -23.38 13.45 6.28
N LEU A 272 -23.83 14.40 5.47
CA LEU A 272 -25.16 14.35 4.87
C LEU A 272 -24.99 13.85 3.44
N ILE A 273 -25.54 12.67 3.23
CA ILE A 273 -25.78 12.01 1.96
C ILE A 273 -26.43 13.02 1.01
N GLY A 274 -25.85 13.17 -0.18
CA GLY A 274 -26.38 13.93 -1.30
C GLY A 274 -25.61 13.59 -2.57
#